data_AF-A0A9D5V9W3-F1
#
_entry.id   AF-A0A9D5V9W3-F1
#
_cell.length_a   1.000
_cell.length_b   1.000
_cell.length_c   1.000
_cell.angle_alpha   90.00
_cell.angle_beta   90.00
_cell.angle_gamma   90.00
#
_symmetry.space_group_name_H-M   'P 1'
#
loop_
_entity.id
_entity.type
_entity.pdbx_description
1 polymer ?
#
loop_
_entity_poly.entity_id
_entity_poly.type
_entity_poly.pdbx_seq_one_letter_code
_entity_poly.pdbx_strand_id
1 'polypeptide(L)'
;MTVFPPLRKLVLVTGMSGAGKTTVLKGFEDLGFEAVDNVPLSLLPNIAAPAPRLGDGAPRPVAVGVDIRTRDFAVDAFIEQVEALRADPALDFTVLFVNCGDEELLRRYTETRHRHPLAHDLPVLDG
;
A
#
# COMPACT_ATOMS: atom_id res chain seq x y z
N MET A 1 -16.69 12.14 31.62
CA MET A 1 -15.45 12.03 30.81
C MET A 1 -15.70 11.00 29.72
N THR A 2 -15.88 11.44 28.48
CA THR A 2 -15.98 10.51 27.35
C THR A 2 -14.56 10.07 27.02
N VAL A 3 -14.23 8.81 27.28
CA VAL A 3 -12.95 8.22 26.89
C VAL A 3 -13.06 7.91 25.40
N PHE A 4 -12.33 8.63 24.56
CA PHE A 4 -12.22 8.27 23.14
C PHE A 4 -11.36 7.00 23.05
N PRO A 5 -11.82 5.95 22.34
CA PRO A 5 -10.99 4.78 22.12
C PRO A 5 -9.69 5.20 21.40
N PRO A 6 -8.57 4.49 21.64
CA PRO A 6 -7.31 4.80 20.97
C PRO A 6 -7.49 4.68 19.45
N LEU A 7 -7.12 5.74 18.72
CA LEU A 7 -7.18 5.79 17.26
C LEU A 7 -6.36 4.64 16.66
N ARG A 8 -6.91 3.98 15.64
CA ARG A 8 -6.14 3.01 14.86
C ARG A 8 -5.36 3.75 13.78
N LYS A 9 -4.04 3.56 13.73
CA LYS A 9 -3.23 4.09 12.64
C LYS A 9 -3.47 3.28 11.37
N LEU A 10 -3.78 3.98 10.29
CA LEU A 10 -3.97 3.39 8.97
C LEU A 10 -3.12 4.16 7.96
N VAL A 11 -2.22 3.45 7.27
CA VAL A 11 -1.43 4.02 6.17
C VAL A 11 -1.87 3.39 4.87
N LEU A 12 -2.41 4.19 3.96
CA LEU A 12 -2.67 3.78 2.59
C LEU A 12 -1.41 4.03 1.76
N VAL A 13 -0.74 2.96 1.34
CA VAL A 13 0.45 3.01 0.50
C VAL A 13 0.04 2.87 -0.96
N THR A 14 0.27 3.91 -1.74
CA THR A 14 0.01 3.93 -3.18
C THR A 14 1.24 4.41 -3.93
N GLY A 15 1.22 4.35 -5.25
CA GLY A 15 2.36 4.73 -6.08
C GLY A 15 2.30 4.09 -7.46
N MET A 16 3.20 4.52 -8.34
CA MET A 16 3.32 3.93 -9.67
C MET A 16 3.75 2.46 -9.58
N SER A 17 3.32 1.65 -10.55
CA SER A 17 3.77 0.26 -10.66
C SER A 17 5.29 0.21 -10.75
N GLY A 18 5.94 -0.56 -9.88
CA GLY A 18 7.42 -0.64 -9.82
C GLY A 18 8.10 0.40 -8.92
N ALA A 19 7.37 1.37 -8.36
CA ALA A 19 7.96 2.41 -7.50
C ALA A 19 8.51 1.88 -6.16
N GLY A 20 8.19 0.64 -5.78
CA GLY A 20 8.66 0.00 -4.56
C GLY A 20 7.61 -0.12 -3.45
N LYS A 21 6.31 -0.02 -3.78
CA LYS A 21 5.19 -0.22 -2.84
C LYS A 21 5.37 -1.48 -1.97
N THR A 22 5.72 -2.61 -2.57
CA THR A 22 5.94 -3.87 -1.84
C THR A 22 7.10 -3.77 -0.85
N THR A 23 8.17 -3.06 -1.18
CA THR A 23 9.29 -2.81 -0.25
C THR A 23 8.86 -1.94 0.92
N VAL A 24 8.05 -0.92 0.65
CA VAL A 24 7.48 -0.05 1.69
C VAL A 24 6.56 -0.83 2.63
N LEU A 25 5.70 -1.70 2.09
CA LEU A 25 4.84 -2.56 2.91
C LEU A 25 5.64 -3.49 3.82
N LYS A 26 6.73 -4.10 3.33
CA LYS A 26 7.65 -4.89 4.17
C LYS A 26 8.27 -4.06 5.30
N GLY A 27 8.69 -2.83 5.01
CA GLY A 27 9.18 -1.91 6.03
C GLY A 27 8.13 -1.60 7.10
N PHE A 28 6.85 -1.51 6.72
CA PHE A 28 5.76 -1.37 7.68
C PHE A 28 5.57 -2.63 8.55
N GLU A 29 5.71 -3.84 7.98
CA GLU A 29 5.69 -5.09 8.75
C GLU A 29 6.80 -5.11 9.82
N ASP A 30 8.02 -4.70 9.45
CA ASP A 30 9.16 -4.60 10.36
C ASP A 30 8.91 -3.58 11.50
N LEU A 31 8.11 -2.54 11.24
CA LEU A 31 7.66 -1.55 12.22
C LEU A 31 6.43 -2.00 13.04
N GLY A 32 5.99 -3.25 12.87
CA GLY A 32 4.89 -3.85 13.63
C GLY A 32 3.50 -3.59 13.06
N PHE A 33 3.38 -2.99 11.88
CA PHE A 33 2.10 -2.86 11.19
C PHE A 33 1.62 -4.22 10.68
N GLU A 34 0.30 -4.35 10.57
CA GLU A 34 -0.32 -5.36 9.73
C GLU A 34 -0.33 -4.82 8.29
N ALA A 35 0.56 -5.32 7.45
CA ALA A 35 0.60 -4.93 6.04
C ALA A 35 -0.29 -5.84 5.20
N VAL A 36 -1.09 -5.23 4.33
CA VAL A 36 -2.01 -5.93 3.43
C VAL A 36 -1.78 -5.43 2.00
N ASP A 37 -1.60 -6.36 1.06
CA ASP A 37 -1.43 -6.05 -0.37
C ASP A 37 -2.41 -6.87 -1.21
N ASN A 38 -2.68 -6.39 -2.43
CA ASN A 38 -3.46 -7.09 -3.45
C ASN A 38 -4.88 -7.51 -3.01
N VAL A 39 -5.51 -6.71 -2.15
CA VAL A 39 -6.92 -6.86 -1.77
C VAL A 39 -7.81 -6.04 -2.69
N PRO A 40 -9.03 -6.49 -3.01
CA PRO A 40 -10.00 -5.64 -3.71
C PRO A 40 -10.20 -4.30 -2.98
N LEU A 41 -10.33 -3.20 -3.73
CA LEU A 41 -10.59 -1.87 -3.17
C LEU A 41 -11.88 -1.86 -2.33
N SER A 42 -12.88 -2.65 -2.73
CA SER A 42 -14.13 -2.84 -1.99
C SER A 42 -13.96 -3.37 -0.55
N LEU A 43 -12.84 -4.01 -0.22
CA LEU A 43 -12.55 -4.52 1.13
C LEU A 43 -11.80 -3.53 2.03
N LEU A 44 -11.38 -2.38 1.49
CA LEU A 44 -10.60 -1.40 2.24
C LEU A 44 -11.27 -0.93 3.54
N PRO A 45 -12.60 -0.65 3.58
CA PRO A 45 -13.30 -0.30 4.84
C PRO A 45 -13.22 -1.40 5.90
N ASN A 46 -13.35 -2.66 5.49
CA ASN A 46 -13.34 -3.79 6.42
C ASN A 46 -11.96 -4.01 7.04
N ILE A 47 -10.90 -3.73 6.26
CA ILE A 47 -9.52 -3.81 6.74
C ILE A 47 -9.23 -2.64 7.68
N ALA A 48 -9.73 -1.44 7.36
CA ALA A 48 -9.60 -0.25 8.19
C ALA A 48 -10.34 -0.36 9.53
N ALA A 49 -11.51 -1.01 9.52
CA ALA A 49 -12.36 -1.18 10.69
C ALA A 49 -11.58 -1.83 11.86
N PRO A 50 -11.56 -1.20 13.05
CA PRO A 50 -10.87 -1.76 14.21
C PRO A 50 -11.33 -3.18 14.51
N ALA A 51 -10.43 -4.16 14.44
CA ALA A 51 -10.75 -5.51 14.89
C ALA A 51 -10.91 -5.49 16.42
N PRO A 52 -12.04 -5.99 16.97
CA PRO A 52 -12.16 -6.17 18.41
C PRO A 52 -11.10 -7.17 18.87
N ARG A 53 -10.11 -6.68 19.61
CA ARG A 53 -9.14 -7.55 20.30
C ARG A 53 -9.80 -8.09 21.56
N LEU A 54 -9.62 -9.38 21.83
CA LEU A 54 -9.84 -9.94 23.16
C LEU A 54 -8.71 -9.40 24.06
N GLY A 55 -8.92 -8.24 24.70
CA GLY A 55 -8.01 -7.63 25.67
C GLY A 55 -7.83 -6.12 25.51
N ASP A 56 -7.17 -5.51 26.50
CA ASP A 56 -7.12 -4.05 26.76
C ASP A 56 -6.12 -3.28 25.86
N GLY A 57 -5.57 -3.94 24.83
CA GLY A 57 -4.51 -3.39 23.99
C GLY A 57 -5.03 -2.47 22.89
N ALA A 58 -4.27 -1.41 22.58
CA ALA A 58 -4.55 -0.54 21.44
C ALA A 58 -4.64 -1.33 20.11
N PRO A 59 -5.45 -0.89 19.13
CA PRO A 59 -5.55 -1.52 17.82
C PRO A 59 -4.17 -1.66 17.14
N ARG A 60 -3.94 -2.76 16.42
CA ARG A 60 -2.72 -2.87 15.59
C ARG A 60 -2.77 -1.81 14.48
N PRO A 61 -1.67 -1.08 14.25
CA PRO A 61 -1.59 -0.20 13.09
C PRO A 61 -1.59 -1.04 11.80
N VAL A 62 -2.16 -0.51 10.72
CA VAL A 62 -2.32 -1.21 9.43
C VAL A 62 -1.71 -0.40 8.31
N ALA A 63 -1.05 -1.08 7.38
CA ALA A 63 -0.61 -0.50 6.11
C ALA A 63 -1.31 -1.24 4.96
N VAL A 64 -2.02 -0.55 4.08
CA VAL A 64 -2.72 -1.16 2.94
C VAL A 64 -2.14 -0.67 1.63
N GLY A 65 -1.70 -1.60 0.78
CA GLY A 65 -1.24 -1.31 -0.57
C GLY A 65 -2.40 -1.19 -1.55
N VAL A 66 -2.54 -0.03 -2.20
CA VAL A 66 -3.51 0.18 -3.30
C VAL A 66 -2.82 0.83 -4.49
N ASP A 67 -2.84 0.17 -5.64
CA ASP A 67 -2.38 0.69 -6.93
C ASP A 67 -3.42 0.45 -8.05
N ILE A 68 -3.17 0.93 -9.27
CA ILE A 68 -4.11 0.81 -10.40
C ILE A 68 -4.43 -0.65 -10.81
N ARG A 69 -3.65 -1.63 -10.36
CA ARG A 69 -3.87 -3.07 -10.61
C ARG A 69 -4.66 -3.73 -9.50
N THR A 70 -4.98 -3.00 -8.43
CA THR A 70 -5.87 -3.46 -7.38
C THR A 70 -7.16 -3.96 -8.03
N ARG A 71 -7.60 -5.16 -7.68
CA ARG A 71 -8.87 -5.70 -8.19
C ARG A 71 -9.97 -4.69 -7.88
N ASP A 72 -10.94 -4.57 -8.79
CA ASP A 72 -12.09 -3.64 -8.72
C ASP A 72 -11.76 -2.14 -8.57
N PHE A 73 -10.51 -1.75 -8.89
CA PHE A 73 -10.11 -0.36 -8.88
C PHE A 73 -10.87 0.49 -9.91
N ALA A 74 -11.43 1.61 -9.44
CA ALA A 74 -11.91 2.72 -10.24
C ALA A 74 -11.49 4.02 -9.55
N VAL A 75 -11.13 5.05 -10.32
CA VAL A 75 -10.62 6.31 -9.78
C VAL A 75 -11.64 6.96 -8.84
N ASP A 76 -12.89 7.07 -9.27
CA ASP A 76 -13.96 7.68 -8.47
C ASP A 76 -14.19 6.89 -7.16
N ALA A 77 -14.29 5.56 -7.26
CA ALA A 77 -14.44 4.71 -6.08
C ALA A 77 -13.25 4.85 -5.12
N PHE A 78 -12.03 4.96 -5.62
CA PHE A 78 -10.84 5.14 -4.79
C PHE A 78 -10.88 6.47 -4.03
N ILE A 79 -11.27 7.55 -4.72
CA ILE A 79 -11.42 8.88 -4.10
C ILE A 79 -12.49 8.83 -3.01
N GLU A 80 -13.66 8.24 -3.29
CA GLU A 80 -14.73 8.06 -2.31
C GLU A 80 -14.25 7.29 -1.06
N GLN A 81 -13.48 6.21 -1.24
CA GLN A 81 -12.92 5.46 -0.12
C GLN A 81 -11.92 6.28 0.70
N VAL A 82 -11.03 7.04 0.05
CA VAL A 82 -10.05 7.90 0.72
C VAL A 82 -10.74 9.00 1.53
N GLU A 83 -11.78 9.61 0.98
CA GLU A 83 -12.58 10.62 1.68
C GLU A 83 -13.31 10.04 2.88
N ALA A 84 -13.93 8.87 2.73
CA ALA A 84 -14.61 8.17 3.82
C ALA A 84 -13.66 7.81 4.97
N LEU A 85 -12.48 7.26 4.65
CA LEU A 85 -11.45 6.93 5.65
C LEU A 85 -10.90 8.16 6.37
N ARG A 86 -10.72 9.26 5.64
CA ARG A 86 -10.24 10.53 6.21
C ARG A 86 -11.27 11.18 7.13
N ALA A 87 -12.56 10.94 6.88
CA ALA A 87 -13.65 11.45 7.70
C ALA A 87 -13.92 10.61 8.96
N ASP A 88 -13.35 9.40 9.07
CA ASP A 88 -13.56 8.51 10.21
C ASP A 88 -12.78 8.99 11.45
N PRO A 89 -13.46 9.43 12.53
CA PRO A 89 -12.81 9.91 13.74
C PRO A 89 -12.13 8.81 14.56
N ALA A 90 -12.28 7.53 14.22
CA ALA A 90 -11.60 6.40 14.87
C ALA A 90 -10.24 6.08 14.24
N LEU A 91 -9.88 6.74 13.12
CA LEU A 91 -8.66 6.49 12.37
C LEU A 91 -7.66 7.65 12.49
N ASP A 92 -6.39 7.29 12.65
CA ASP A 92 -5.25 8.16 12.35
C ASP A 92 -4.78 7.79 10.93
N PHE A 93 -5.41 8.42 9.94
CA PHE A 93 -5.29 8.06 8.52
C PHE A 93 -4.22 8.88 7.78
N THR A 94 -3.31 8.18 7.11
CA THR A 94 -2.26 8.77 6.27
C THR A 94 -2.22 8.12 4.90
N VAL A 95 -2.01 8.92 3.84
CA VAL A 95 -1.72 8.42 2.49
C VAL A 95 -0.24 8.62 2.19
N LEU A 96 0.45 7.54 1.81
CA LEU A 96 1.84 7.54 1.38
C LEU A 96 1.92 7.24 -0.12
N PHE A 97 2.33 8.23 -0.91
CA PHE A 97 2.60 8.05 -2.33
C PHE A 97 4.07 7.76 -2.57
N VAL A 98 4.38 6.56 -3.05
CA VAL A 98 5.73 6.11 -3.39
C VAL A 98 5.99 6.44 -4.85
N ASN A 99 7.02 7.24 -5.11
CA ASN A 99 7.44 7.62 -6.45
C ASN A 99 8.88 7.16 -6.75
N CYS A 100 9.18 7.01 -8.04
CA CYS A 100 10.50 6.66 -8.55
C CYS A 100 10.69 7.34 -9.92
N GLY A 101 11.92 7.73 -10.27
CA GLY A 101 12.19 8.29 -11.59
C GLY A 101 12.03 7.25 -12.70
N ASP A 102 11.67 7.70 -13.91
CA ASP A 102 11.38 6.82 -15.05
C ASP A 102 12.56 5.89 -15.40
N GLU A 103 13.79 6.39 -15.34
CA GLU A 103 15.01 5.59 -15.57
C GLU A 103 15.16 4.46 -14.55
N GLU A 104 14.83 4.71 -13.28
CA GLU A 104 14.91 3.73 -12.21
C GLU A 104 13.76 2.71 -12.29
N LEU A 105 12.57 3.13 -12.74
CA LEU A 105 11.47 2.21 -13.05
C LEU A 105 11.83 1.26 -14.21
N LEU A 106 12.42 1.79 -15.28
CA LEU A 106 12.86 1.01 -16.44
C LEU A 106 13.96 0.01 -16.05
N ARG A 107 14.92 0.47 -15.24
CA ARG A 107 16.01 -0.37 -14.71
C ARG A 107 15.47 -1.51 -13.84
N ARG A 108 14.61 -1.23 -12.85
CA ARG A 108 14.01 -2.25 -11.98
C ARG A 108 13.13 -3.24 -12.75
N TYR A 109 12.42 -2.78 -13.76
CA TYR A 109 11.64 -3.64 -14.66
C TYR A 109 12.55 -4.61 -15.43
N THR A 110 13.71 -4.14 -15.88
CA THR A 110 14.72 -4.95 -16.57
C THR A 110 15.39 -5.95 -15.62
N GLU A 111 15.61 -5.57 -14.35
CA GLU A 111 16.23 -6.42 -13.33
C GLU A 111 15.29 -7.54 -12.82
N THR A 112 13.99 -7.31 -12.74
CA THR A 112 13.00 -8.27 -12.22
C THR A 112 12.49 -9.26 -13.27
N ARG A 113 12.66 -8.97 -14.57
CA ARG A 113 12.53 -9.99 -15.62
C ARG A 113 13.84 -10.74 -15.72
N HIS A 114 13.80 -12.05 -15.44
CA HIS A 114 14.94 -12.95 -15.62
C HIS A 114 15.65 -12.66 -16.96
N ARG A 115 16.95 -12.33 -16.91
CA ARG A 115 17.83 -12.57 -18.06
C ARG A 115 17.66 -14.04 -18.41
N HIS A 116 17.18 -14.33 -19.62
CA HIS A 116 17.21 -15.70 -20.13
C HIS A 116 18.67 -16.18 -20.04
N PRO A 117 18.95 -17.43 -19.62
CA PRO A 117 20.33 -17.95 -19.53
C PRO A 117 21.13 -17.94 -20.85
N LEU A 118 20.55 -17.43 -21.93
CA LEU A 118 21.11 -17.30 -23.28
C LEU A 118 21.27 -15.84 -23.73
N ALA A 119 20.93 -14.85 -22.91
CA ALA A 119 21.14 -13.44 -23.22
C ALA A 119 22.62 -13.08 -22.96
N HIS A 120 23.48 -13.44 -23.92
CA HIS A 120 24.84 -12.92 -23.99
C HIS A 120 24.80 -11.40 -24.12
N ASP A 121 25.60 -10.75 -23.27
CA ASP A 121 25.85 -9.32 -23.13
C ASP A 121 25.63 -8.46 -24.39
N LEU A 122 24.43 -7.89 -24.50
CA LEU A 122 24.20 -6.73 -25.35
C LEU A 122 23.53 -5.64 -24.51
N PRO A 123 24.11 -4.41 -24.46
CA PRO A 123 23.44 -3.26 -23.89
C PRO A 123 22.21 -2.93 -24.73
N VAL A 124 21.09 -2.60 -24.08
CA VAL A 124 19.92 -2.06 -24.77
C VAL A 124 20.16 -0.56 -24.96
N LEU A 125 20.70 -0.22 -26.13
CA LEU A 125 20.63 1.10 -26.73
C LEU A 125 20.25 0.92 -28.20
N ASP A 126 19.27 1.72 -28.61
CA ASP A 126 18.72 1.96 -29.94
C ASP A 126 17.60 1.03 -30.45
N GLY A 127 16.41 1.65 -30.55
CA GLY A 127 15.16 1.13 -31.09
C GLY A 127 13.97 1.91 -30.59
#